data_AF-A0A7X7JRA3-F1
#
_entry.id   AF-A0A7X7JRA3-F1
#
_cell.length_a   1.000
_cell.length_b   1.000
_cell.length_c   1.000
_cell.angle_alpha   90.00
_cell.angle_beta   90.00
_cell.angle_gamma   90.00
#
_symmetry.space_group_name_H-M   'P 1'
#
loop_
_entity.id
_entity.type
_entity.pdbx_description
1 polymer ?
#
loop_
_entity_poly.entity_id
_entity_poly.type
_entity_poly.pdbx_seq_one_letter_code
_entity_poly.pdbx_strand_id
1 'polypeptide(L)'
;MERPTIEIDANGKTYHDLNTALQTSLAAGAQRISVHNVNGQRYIGTNLSGAVTLELHGTPGNDLGAFMNGPSIIVHGNGQDGVGNTMNDGEIVIHGHTGDALGLAARGGMILVRDGAGYRAGIHMKEYEGKGPLVVVGGGAQDFLGEYMAGGTLIVLGLGRRGYGWSRARFVGTGMHGGAIYLRGKIESHQLGKEVGVSALDERDRQVLQTAVERYAEHFQSDAAEILDADFIKLFPLYLRPYGKLYAY
;
A
#
# COMPACT_ATOMS: atom_id res chain seq x y z
N MET A 1 27.13 -11.10 -12.64
CA MET A 1 27.79 -10.04 -11.84
C MET A 1 26.70 -9.12 -11.34
N GLU A 2 26.53 -8.99 -10.02
CA GLU A 2 25.68 -7.93 -9.46
C GLU A 2 26.22 -6.58 -9.93
N ARG A 3 25.34 -5.71 -10.44
CA ARG A 3 25.73 -4.35 -10.79
C ARG A 3 25.98 -3.55 -9.50
N PRO A 4 26.97 -2.64 -9.49
CA PRO A 4 27.29 -1.87 -8.30
C PRO A 4 26.11 -0.99 -7.87
N THR A 5 25.86 -0.93 -6.56
CA THR A 5 24.91 0.00 -5.96
C THR A 5 25.46 1.42 -6.04
N ILE A 6 24.63 2.37 -6.47
CA ILE A 6 24.95 3.80 -6.40
C ILE A 6 24.51 4.34 -5.04
N GLU A 7 25.41 5.01 -4.34
CA GLU A 7 25.14 5.62 -3.04
C GLU A 7 24.87 7.12 -3.19
N ILE A 8 23.79 7.62 -2.59
CA ILE A 8 23.42 9.04 -2.59
C ILE A 8 23.15 9.49 -1.15
N ASP A 9 23.71 10.62 -0.74
CA ASP A 9 23.37 11.28 0.53
C ASP A 9 22.31 12.36 0.30
N ALA A 10 21.16 12.27 0.97
CA ALA A 10 20.09 13.25 0.90
C ALA A 10 20.29 14.44 1.86
N ASN A 11 21.28 14.41 2.75
CA ASN A 11 21.53 15.48 3.70
C ASN A 11 21.81 16.81 2.98
N GLY A 12 21.12 17.87 3.42
CA GLY A 12 21.22 19.20 2.80
C GLY A 12 20.63 19.31 1.39
N LYS A 13 20.08 18.24 0.80
CA LYS A 13 19.44 18.27 -0.51
C LYS A 13 17.97 18.65 -0.39
N THR A 14 17.53 19.54 -1.29
CA THR A 14 16.08 19.74 -1.51
C THR A 14 15.49 18.50 -2.18
N TYR A 15 14.16 18.38 -2.18
CA TYR A 15 13.50 17.29 -2.92
C TYR A 15 13.83 17.33 -4.41
N HIS A 16 13.98 18.54 -4.99
CA HIS A 16 14.32 18.69 -6.40
C HIS A 16 15.72 18.13 -6.68
N ASP A 17 16.72 18.54 -5.89
CA ASP A 17 18.11 18.09 -6.06
C ASP A 17 18.24 16.57 -5.92
N LEU A 18 17.54 15.99 -4.95
CA LEU A 18 17.54 14.54 -4.75
C LEU A 18 16.92 13.80 -5.93
N ASN A 19 15.75 14.24 -6.40
CA ASN A 19 15.08 13.63 -7.53
C ASN A 19 15.89 13.77 -8.83
N THR A 20 16.55 14.92 -9.05
CA THR A 20 17.46 15.09 -10.19
C THR A 20 18.67 14.15 -10.11
N ALA A 21 19.26 13.97 -8.92
CA ALA A 21 20.36 13.02 -8.74
C ALA A 21 19.93 11.58 -9.04
N LEU A 22 18.76 11.17 -8.54
CA LEU A 22 18.19 9.85 -8.84
C LEU A 22 18.00 9.66 -10.34
N GLN A 23 17.32 10.59 -11.02
CA GLN A 23 17.09 10.51 -12.47
C GLN A 23 18.39 10.44 -13.26
N THR A 24 19.42 11.19 -12.84
CA THR A 24 20.75 11.16 -13.46
C THR A 24 21.40 9.78 -13.33
N SER A 25 21.39 9.19 -12.13
CA SER A 25 21.92 7.85 -11.90
C SER A 25 21.18 6.77 -12.70
N LEU A 26 19.85 6.90 -12.81
CA LEU A 26 19.01 5.98 -13.57
C LEU A 26 19.27 6.09 -15.08
N ALA A 27 19.40 7.31 -15.61
CA ALA A 27 19.77 7.55 -17.00
C ALA A 27 21.17 6.99 -17.33
N ALA A 28 22.07 6.94 -16.35
CA ALA A 28 23.37 6.30 -16.47
C ALA A 28 23.32 4.75 -16.36
N GLY A 29 22.13 4.16 -16.21
CA GLY A 29 21.93 2.71 -16.19
C GLY A 29 22.04 2.05 -14.80
N ALA A 30 21.94 2.84 -13.73
CA ALA A 30 21.88 2.31 -12.37
C ALA A 30 20.64 1.40 -12.21
N GLN A 31 20.86 0.21 -11.67
CA GLN A 31 19.80 -0.75 -11.36
C GLN A 31 19.49 -0.81 -9.87
N ARG A 32 20.42 -0.36 -9.02
CA ARG A 32 20.28 -0.31 -7.57
C ARG A 32 20.87 1.00 -7.06
N ILE A 33 20.09 1.71 -6.25
CA ILE A 33 20.51 2.97 -5.64
C ILE A 33 20.12 2.93 -4.17
N SER A 34 21.07 3.21 -3.28
CA SER A 34 20.80 3.44 -1.87
C SER A 34 20.92 4.92 -1.55
N VAL A 35 19.92 5.44 -0.83
CA VAL A 35 19.80 6.85 -0.45
C VAL A 35 19.80 6.96 1.05
N HIS A 36 20.79 7.66 1.60
CA HIS A 36 20.96 7.86 3.03
C HIS A 36 20.43 9.21 3.48
N ASN A 37 20.12 9.32 4.78
CA ASN A 37 19.69 10.55 5.44
C ASN A 37 18.43 11.17 4.82
N VAL A 38 17.50 10.34 4.35
CA VAL A 38 16.23 10.81 3.80
C VAL A 38 15.39 11.41 4.92
N ASN A 39 14.94 12.65 4.75
CA ASN A 39 14.21 13.39 5.78
C ASN A 39 13.19 14.37 5.17
N GLY A 40 12.12 13.83 4.60
CA GLY A 40 10.98 14.59 4.09
C GLY A 40 11.10 15.08 2.65
N GLN A 41 12.12 14.65 1.89
CA GLN A 41 12.17 14.91 0.46
C GLN A 41 11.00 14.20 -0.24
N ARG A 42 10.15 14.99 -0.92
CA ARG A 42 8.92 14.54 -1.56
C ARG A 42 9.17 13.94 -2.94
N TYR A 43 8.19 13.18 -3.44
CA TYR A 43 8.15 12.68 -4.83
C TYR A 43 9.31 11.74 -5.20
N ILE A 44 9.96 11.12 -4.22
CA ILE A 44 11.02 10.14 -4.49
C ILE A 44 10.40 8.97 -5.25
N GLY A 45 11.02 8.57 -6.37
CA GLY A 45 10.52 7.48 -7.20
C GLY A 45 9.27 7.82 -8.02
N THR A 46 8.87 9.09 -8.08
CA THR A 46 7.75 9.51 -8.92
C THR A 46 8.04 9.29 -10.40
N ASN A 47 7.05 8.73 -11.12
CA ASN A 47 7.12 8.38 -12.54
C ASN A 47 8.31 7.47 -12.90
N LEU A 48 8.80 6.71 -11.92
CA LEU A 48 9.90 5.77 -12.12
C LEU A 48 9.38 4.51 -12.81
N SER A 49 10.13 4.02 -13.79
CA SER A 49 9.80 2.80 -14.54
C SER A 49 11.02 1.92 -14.77
N GLY A 50 10.77 0.63 -15.03
CA GLY A 50 11.82 -0.36 -15.29
C GLY A 50 12.25 -1.15 -14.04
N ALA A 51 13.20 -2.07 -14.25
CA ALA A 51 13.69 -2.98 -13.22
C ALA A 51 14.81 -2.30 -12.39
N VAL A 52 14.40 -1.44 -11.46
CA VAL A 52 15.29 -0.67 -10.57
C VAL A 52 14.88 -0.92 -9.13
N THR A 53 15.86 -1.04 -8.24
CA THR A 53 15.67 -1.07 -6.78
C THR A 53 16.19 0.21 -6.14
N LEU A 54 15.34 0.89 -5.36
CA LEU A 54 15.72 2.02 -4.51
C LEU A 54 15.62 1.63 -3.04
N GLU A 55 16.71 1.78 -2.30
CA GLU A 55 16.74 1.62 -0.85
C GLU A 55 16.83 3.01 -0.20
N LEU A 56 15.87 3.33 0.65
CA LEU A 56 15.77 4.63 1.31
C LEU A 56 16.00 4.45 2.81
N HIS A 57 17.08 5.02 3.33
CA HIS A 57 17.39 5.03 4.75
C HIS A 57 16.93 6.37 5.35
N GLY A 58 15.79 6.34 6.04
CA GLY A 58 15.15 7.51 6.63
C GLY A 58 13.65 7.59 6.31
N THR A 59 13.10 8.80 6.33
CA THR A 59 11.67 9.06 6.09
C THR A 59 11.50 9.84 4.78
N PRO A 60 11.13 9.22 3.65
CA PRO A 60 10.69 9.95 2.47
C PRO A 60 9.48 10.84 2.76
N GLY A 61 9.42 11.98 2.07
CA GLY A 61 8.28 12.88 2.13
C GLY A 61 7.07 12.35 1.36
N ASN A 62 6.05 13.19 1.26
CA ASN A 62 4.80 12.86 0.57
C ASN A 62 5.00 12.37 -0.88
N ASP A 63 4.05 11.54 -1.32
CA ASP A 63 3.94 11.00 -2.68
C ASP A 63 5.14 10.15 -3.11
N LEU A 64 5.68 9.35 -2.19
CA LEU A 64 6.68 8.33 -2.49
C LEU A 64 6.13 7.34 -3.54
N GLY A 65 6.86 7.13 -4.63
CA GLY A 65 6.50 6.17 -5.66
C GLY A 65 5.24 6.52 -6.44
N ALA A 66 4.88 7.81 -6.52
CA ALA A 66 3.71 8.22 -7.26
C ALA A 66 3.86 7.93 -8.77
N PHE A 67 2.81 7.43 -9.43
CA PHE A 67 2.83 7.03 -10.85
C PHE A 67 3.91 6.00 -11.21
N MET A 68 4.45 5.27 -10.22
CA MET A 68 5.46 4.23 -10.45
C MET A 68 4.94 3.09 -11.33
N ASN A 69 5.81 2.55 -12.17
CA ASN A 69 5.49 1.43 -13.07
C ASN A 69 6.64 0.43 -13.19
N GLY A 70 6.77 -0.46 -12.19
CA GLY A 70 7.68 -1.62 -12.22
C GLY A 70 8.80 -1.67 -11.17
N PRO A 71 9.39 -0.54 -10.72
CA PRO A 71 10.48 -0.53 -9.74
C PRO A 71 10.11 -1.13 -8.38
N SER A 72 11.16 -1.43 -7.60
CA SER A 72 11.07 -1.78 -6.19
C SER A 72 11.61 -0.64 -5.33
N ILE A 73 10.86 -0.18 -4.34
CA ILE A 73 11.32 0.76 -3.32
C ILE A 73 11.24 0.11 -1.95
N ILE A 74 12.35 0.11 -1.21
CA ILE A 74 12.43 -0.36 0.17
C ILE A 74 12.76 0.84 1.06
N VAL A 75 11.93 1.09 2.06
CA VAL A 75 12.10 2.19 3.01
C VAL A 75 12.43 1.64 4.38
N HIS A 76 13.67 1.85 4.82
CA HIS A 76 14.16 1.54 6.15
C HIS A 76 13.76 2.65 7.13
N GLY A 77 12.47 2.87 7.28
CA GLY A 77 11.88 3.95 8.07
C GLY A 77 10.39 4.12 7.78
N ASN A 78 9.85 5.30 8.07
CA ASN A 78 8.43 5.62 7.86
C ASN A 78 8.20 6.21 6.46
N GLY A 79 7.00 6.05 5.91
CA GLY A 79 6.51 6.87 4.80
C GLY A 79 5.60 8.00 5.31
N GLN A 80 5.54 9.12 4.58
CA GLN A 80 4.52 10.15 4.83
C GLN A 80 3.24 9.88 4.02
N ASP A 81 2.51 10.92 3.63
CA ASP A 81 1.21 10.78 2.98
C ASP A 81 1.36 10.42 1.50
N GLY A 82 0.37 9.70 0.95
CA GLY A 82 0.29 9.43 -0.48
C GLY A 82 1.31 8.44 -1.02
N VAL A 83 1.88 7.57 -0.18
CA VAL A 83 2.76 6.49 -0.63
C VAL A 83 2.04 5.64 -1.69
N GLY A 84 2.64 5.45 -2.86
CA GLY A 84 2.07 4.69 -3.97
C GLY A 84 0.91 5.38 -4.68
N ASN A 85 0.82 6.71 -4.60
CA ASN A 85 -0.23 7.47 -5.27
C ASN A 85 -0.25 7.20 -6.79
N THR A 86 -1.36 6.66 -7.29
CA THR A 86 -1.56 6.34 -8.70
C THR A 86 -0.51 5.37 -9.26
N MET A 87 0.08 4.54 -8.38
CA MET A 87 1.02 3.49 -8.76
C MET A 87 0.36 2.51 -9.73
N ASN A 88 1.06 2.20 -10.83
CA ASN A 88 0.59 1.29 -11.87
C ASN A 88 1.19 -0.11 -11.72
N ASP A 89 2.42 -0.23 -11.25
CA ASP A 89 3.13 -1.50 -11.06
C ASP A 89 4.37 -1.33 -10.19
N GLY A 90 4.96 -2.45 -9.76
CA GLY A 90 6.16 -2.49 -8.92
C GLY A 90 5.87 -2.89 -7.48
N GLU A 91 6.83 -2.64 -6.60
CA GLU A 91 6.75 -2.97 -5.17
C GLU A 91 7.21 -1.79 -4.31
N ILE A 92 6.48 -1.48 -3.24
CA ILE A 92 6.90 -0.53 -2.21
C ILE A 92 6.83 -1.24 -0.85
N VAL A 93 7.94 -1.31 -0.15
CA VAL A 93 8.07 -1.94 1.17
C VAL A 93 8.45 -0.89 2.20
N ILE A 94 7.59 -0.67 3.19
CA ILE A 94 7.80 0.29 4.27
C ILE A 94 8.04 -0.48 5.55
N HIS A 95 9.26 -0.39 6.08
CA HIS A 95 9.59 -1.01 7.36
C HIS A 95 8.97 -0.26 8.55
N GLY A 96 8.44 0.95 8.41
CA GLY A 96 7.80 1.69 9.50
C GLY A 96 6.29 1.84 9.35
N HIS A 97 5.80 3.00 9.77
CA HIS A 97 4.43 3.47 9.54
C HIS A 97 4.31 4.26 8.24
N THR A 98 3.09 4.38 7.71
CA THR A 98 2.77 5.36 6.66
C THR A 98 1.75 6.39 7.16
N GLY A 99 1.77 7.57 6.54
CA GLY A 99 0.76 8.60 6.74
C GLY A 99 -0.58 8.27 6.06
N ASP A 100 -1.29 9.31 5.69
CA ASP A 100 -2.62 9.24 5.11
C ASP A 100 -2.58 8.85 3.62
N ALA A 101 -3.71 8.35 3.11
CA ALA A 101 -3.92 8.08 1.69
C ALA A 101 -2.89 7.11 1.07
N LEU A 102 -2.41 6.13 1.85
CA LEU A 102 -1.61 5.00 1.36
C LEU A 102 -2.30 4.33 0.16
N GLY A 103 -1.61 4.16 -0.95
CA GLY A 103 -2.15 3.54 -2.16
C GLY A 103 -3.24 4.36 -2.86
N LEU A 104 -3.31 5.68 -2.62
CA LEU A 104 -4.27 6.59 -3.25
C LEU A 104 -4.35 6.33 -4.76
N ALA A 105 -5.52 5.97 -5.26
CA ALA A 105 -5.77 5.77 -6.69
C ALA A 105 -4.84 4.77 -7.39
N ALA A 106 -4.18 3.86 -6.65
CA ALA A 106 -3.34 2.81 -7.23
C ALA A 106 -4.15 1.94 -8.20
N ARG A 107 -3.48 1.46 -9.25
CA ARG A 107 -4.05 0.64 -10.33
C ARG A 107 -3.38 -0.73 -10.48
N GLY A 108 -2.23 -0.91 -9.82
CA GLY A 108 -1.48 -2.16 -9.80
C GLY A 108 -0.28 -2.05 -8.87
N GLY A 109 0.55 -3.10 -8.87
CA GLY A 109 1.69 -3.22 -7.98
C GLY A 109 1.32 -3.65 -6.57
N MET A 110 2.33 -3.73 -5.71
CA MET A 110 2.22 -4.18 -4.33
C MET A 110 2.79 -3.16 -3.35
N ILE A 111 2.08 -2.88 -2.27
CA ILE A 111 2.55 -2.02 -1.18
C ILE A 111 2.45 -2.80 0.13
N LEU A 112 3.58 -2.98 0.81
CA LEU A 112 3.70 -3.69 2.08
C LEU A 112 4.15 -2.71 3.16
N VAL A 113 3.37 -2.59 4.23
CA VAL A 113 3.70 -1.72 5.37
C VAL A 113 3.79 -2.57 6.62
N ARG A 114 4.96 -2.59 7.27
CA ARG A 114 5.17 -3.41 8.47
C ARG A 114 4.24 -3.00 9.60
N ASP A 115 4.21 -1.71 9.90
CA ASP A 115 3.49 -1.17 11.03
C ASP A 115 2.10 -0.65 10.57
N GLY A 116 1.66 0.53 11.02
CA GLY A 116 0.32 1.06 10.72
C GLY A 116 0.26 2.06 9.57
N ALA A 117 -0.96 2.30 9.07
CA ALA A 117 -1.29 3.33 8.09
C ALA A 117 -2.23 4.40 8.69
N GLY A 118 -2.21 5.60 8.13
CA GLY A 118 -3.09 6.71 8.51
C GLY A 118 -4.54 6.56 8.03
N TYR A 119 -5.20 7.70 7.85
CA TYR A 119 -6.55 7.79 7.30
C TYR A 119 -6.57 7.42 5.82
N ARG A 120 -7.70 6.90 5.35
CA ARG A 120 -7.95 6.73 3.90
C ARG A 120 -6.95 5.80 3.18
N ALA A 121 -6.37 4.84 3.90
CA ALA A 121 -5.57 3.81 3.24
C ALA A 121 -6.44 3.06 2.19
N GLY A 122 -5.94 2.94 0.98
CA GLY A 122 -6.61 2.34 -0.17
C GLY A 122 -7.69 3.19 -0.83
N ILE A 123 -7.74 4.50 -0.54
CA ILE A 123 -8.73 5.38 -1.17
C ILE A 123 -8.61 5.37 -2.70
N HIS A 124 -9.74 5.19 -3.38
CA HIS A 124 -9.80 5.15 -4.84
C HIS A 124 -8.94 4.08 -5.54
N MET A 125 -8.43 3.04 -4.85
CA MET A 125 -7.77 1.90 -5.51
C MET A 125 -8.69 1.32 -6.60
N LYS A 126 -8.13 0.99 -7.77
CA LYS A 126 -8.91 0.51 -8.93
C LYS A 126 -8.25 -0.70 -9.56
N GLU A 127 -9.05 -1.56 -10.15
CA GLU A 127 -8.57 -2.64 -11.00
C GLU A 127 -8.98 -2.39 -12.45
N TYR A 128 -8.13 -2.80 -13.39
CA TYR A 128 -8.39 -2.67 -14.81
C TYR A 128 -7.72 -3.83 -15.56
N GLU A 129 -8.46 -4.48 -16.46
CA GLU A 129 -7.97 -5.57 -17.33
C GLU A 129 -7.16 -6.66 -16.61
N GLY A 130 -7.64 -7.10 -15.44
CA GLY A 130 -6.99 -8.16 -14.65
C GLY A 130 -5.78 -7.70 -13.81
N LYS A 131 -5.45 -6.40 -13.85
CA LYS A 131 -4.47 -5.77 -12.96
C LYS A 131 -5.19 -5.13 -11.79
N GLY A 132 -4.76 -5.46 -10.57
CA GLY A 132 -5.28 -4.85 -9.35
C GLY A 132 -4.15 -4.58 -8.35
N PRO A 133 -4.17 -3.45 -7.65
CA PRO A 133 -3.19 -3.16 -6.61
C PRO A 133 -3.40 -4.08 -5.40
N LEU A 134 -2.30 -4.51 -4.79
CA LEU A 134 -2.28 -5.23 -3.51
C LEU A 134 -1.67 -4.32 -2.44
N VAL A 135 -2.39 -4.10 -1.35
CA VAL A 135 -1.87 -3.34 -0.20
C VAL A 135 -2.00 -4.20 1.05
N VAL A 136 -0.91 -4.39 1.78
CA VAL A 136 -0.88 -5.12 3.06
C VAL A 136 -0.35 -4.20 4.15
N VAL A 137 -1.14 -4.03 5.22
CA VAL A 137 -0.77 -3.27 6.41
C VAL A 137 -0.66 -4.22 7.59
N GLY A 138 0.54 -4.36 8.15
CA GLY A 138 0.82 -5.30 9.23
C GLY A 138 0.18 -4.88 10.56
N GLY A 139 0.24 -3.60 10.89
CA GLY A 139 -0.46 -2.99 12.02
C GLY A 139 -1.94 -2.75 11.71
N GLY A 140 -2.44 -1.56 12.02
CA GLY A 140 -3.81 -1.19 11.64
C GLY A 140 -3.87 0.14 10.89
N ALA A 141 -5.06 0.46 10.41
CA ALA A 141 -5.36 1.66 9.63
C ALA A 141 -6.49 2.47 10.29
N GLN A 142 -6.56 3.78 10.00
CA GLN A 142 -7.54 4.69 10.61
C GLN A 142 -8.85 4.75 9.82
N ASP A 143 -9.71 5.75 10.12
CA ASP A 143 -11.01 5.95 9.47
C ASP A 143 -10.89 6.02 7.93
N PHE A 144 -11.99 5.65 7.26
CA PHE A 144 -12.13 5.67 5.80
C PHE A 144 -11.20 4.69 5.05
N LEU A 145 -10.78 3.60 5.70
CA LEU A 145 -10.09 2.49 5.05
C LEU A 145 -10.89 1.99 3.83
N GLY A 146 -10.27 1.99 2.64
CA GLY A 146 -10.89 1.53 1.40
C GLY A 146 -12.02 2.44 0.86
N GLU A 147 -12.03 3.73 1.25
CA GLU A 147 -13.01 4.69 0.74
C GLU A 147 -12.97 4.77 -0.80
N TYR A 148 -14.12 4.67 -1.46
CA TYR A 148 -14.26 4.67 -2.92
C TYR A 148 -13.39 3.63 -3.66
N MET A 149 -13.08 2.51 -3.00
CA MET A 149 -12.35 1.41 -3.63
C MET A 149 -13.19 0.79 -4.76
N ALA A 150 -12.56 0.67 -5.92
CA ALA A 150 -13.11 0.25 -7.19
C ALA A 150 -12.51 -1.07 -7.71
N GLY A 151 -11.58 -1.65 -6.96
CA GLY A 151 -10.82 -2.83 -7.35
C GLY A 151 -9.56 -3.03 -6.53
N GLY A 152 -8.91 -4.18 -6.70
CA GLY A 152 -7.71 -4.55 -5.96
C GLY A 152 -7.98 -5.24 -4.63
N THR A 153 -6.91 -5.44 -3.85
CA THR A 153 -6.93 -6.14 -2.56
C THR A 153 -6.26 -5.31 -1.48
N LEU A 154 -6.95 -5.11 -0.36
CA LEU A 154 -6.45 -4.39 0.81
C LEU A 154 -6.52 -5.29 2.04
N ILE A 155 -5.39 -5.56 2.69
CA ILE A 155 -5.28 -6.49 3.81
C ILE A 155 -4.76 -5.74 5.03
N VAL A 156 -5.43 -5.93 6.17
CA VAL A 156 -4.99 -5.38 7.47
C VAL A 156 -4.83 -6.51 8.48
N LEU A 157 -3.59 -6.74 8.92
CA LEU A 157 -3.21 -7.90 9.74
C LEU A 157 -3.32 -7.64 11.25
N GLY A 158 -3.26 -6.39 11.72
CA GLY A 158 -3.41 -6.09 13.14
C GLY A 158 -2.37 -6.76 14.05
N LEU A 159 -1.14 -6.98 13.56
CA LEU A 159 -0.03 -7.62 14.28
C LEU A 159 0.61 -6.72 15.34
N GLY A 160 0.25 -5.44 15.36
CA GLY A 160 0.68 -4.47 16.37
C GLY A 160 0.02 -4.69 17.75
N ARG A 161 0.34 -3.82 18.71
CA ARG A 161 -0.26 -3.87 20.06
C ARG A 161 -1.79 -3.86 19.98
N ARG A 162 -2.45 -4.79 20.70
CA ARG A 162 -3.92 -4.83 20.86
C ARG A 162 -4.46 -3.42 21.16
N GLY A 163 -5.42 -2.96 20.35
CA GLY A 163 -6.09 -1.66 20.50
C GLY A 163 -5.60 -0.52 19.61
N TYR A 164 -4.58 -0.75 18.76
CA TYR A 164 -4.16 0.21 17.72
C TYR A 164 -4.71 -0.15 16.34
N GLY A 165 -5.37 0.83 15.70
CA GLY A 165 -5.58 0.89 14.26
C GLY A 165 -6.99 0.54 13.81
N TRP A 166 -7.25 -0.67 13.32
CA TRP A 166 -8.50 -0.92 12.60
C TRP A 166 -9.73 -1.11 13.51
N SER A 167 -9.57 -1.58 14.76
CA SER A 167 -10.69 -1.82 15.68
C SER A 167 -11.42 -0.53 16.12
N ARG A 168 -10.87 0.65 15.79
CA ARG A 168 -11.48 1.96 16.00
C ARG A 168 -11.82 2.68 14.69
N ALA A 169 -11.43 2.12 13.55
CA ALA A 169 -11.71 2.72 12.26
C ALA A 169 -13.23 2.79 12.04
N ARG A 170 -13.67 3.93 11.54
CA ARG A 170 -15.06 4.19 11.13
C ARG A 170 -15.12 4.42 9.63
N PHE A 171 -16.31 4.25 9.07
CA PHE A 171 -16.59 4.48 7.66
C PHE A 171 -15.78 3.58 6.71
N VAL A 172 -15.41 2.38 7.17
CA VAL A 172 -14.63 1.40 6.40
C VAL A 172 -15.40 0.99 5.15
N GLY A 173 -14.77 1.14 3.99
CA GLY A 173 -15.32 0.82 2.67
C GLY A 173 -16.46 1.76 2.22
N THR A 174 -16.57 2.96 2.79
CA THR A 174 -17.56 3.95 2.33
C THR A 174 -17.43 4.21 0.84
N GLY A 175 -18.52 4.04 0.09
CA GLY A 175 -18.51 4.21 -1.36
C GLY A 175 -17.74 3.15 -2.14
N MET A 176 -17.37 2.03 -1.51
CA MET A 176 -16.74 0.88 -2.18
C MET A 176 -17.70 0.31 -3.23
N HIS A 177 -17.16 0.06 -4.43
CA HIS A 177 -17.90 -0.50 -5.56
C HIS A 177 -17.13 -1.60 -6.31
N GLY A 178 -15.91 -1.91 -5.89
CA GLY A 178 -15.11 -3.04 -6.40
C GLY A 178 -13.98 -3.42 -5.44
N GLY A 179 -13.34 -4.57 -5.70
CA GLY A 179 -12.23 -5.09 -4.90
C GLY A 179 -12.66 -5.84 -3.63
N ALA A 180 -11.68 -6.18 -2.79
CA ALA A 180 -11.89 -6.85 -1.51
C ALA A 180 -10.98 -6.26 -0.42
N ILE A 181 -11.53 -6.15 0.79
CA ILE A 181 -10.75 -5.82 2.00
C ILE A 181 -10.76 -7.05 2.91
N TYR A 182 -9.60 -7.48 3.38
CA TYR A 182 -9.47 -8.56 4.35
C TYR A 182 -8.97 -8.01 5.68
N LEU A 183 -9.68 -8.35 6.76
CA LEU A 183 -9.32 -7.94 8.11
C LEU A 183 -9.04 -9.18 8.95
N ARG A 184 -7.88 -9.22 9.60
CA ARG A 184 -7.58 -10.21 10.64
C ARG A 184 -8.30 -9.83 11.92
N GLY A 185 -9.45 -10.45 12.18
CA GLY A 185 -10.31 -10.20 13.33
C GLY A 185 -11.79 -10.04 12.96
N LYS A 186 -12.51 -9.21 13.72
CA LYS A 186 -13.96 -8.98 13.60
C LYS A 186 -14.25 -7.50 13.52
N ILE A 187 -15.23 -7.11 12.70
CA ILE A 187 -15.69 -5.72 12.57
C ILE A 187 -17.16 -5.60 12.97
N GLU A 188 -17.53 -4.48 13.59
CA GLU A 188 -18.91 -4.18 13.93
C GLU A 188 -19.61 -3.42 12.80
N SER A 189 -20.92 -3.64 12.64
CA SER A 189 -21.71 -3.04 11.56
C SER A 189 -21.67 -1.51 11.54
N HIS A 190 -21.56 -0.87 12.71
CA HIS A 190 -21.49 0.59 12.83
C HIS A 190 -20.16 1.19 12.33
N GLN A 191 -19.14 0.36 12.10
CA GLN A 191 -17.84 0.80 11.56
C GLN A 191 -17.84 0.85 10.03
N LEU A 192 -18.81 0.20 9.37
CA LEU A 192 -18.84 0.00 7.93
C LEU A 192 -19.55 1.15 7.20
N GLY A 193 -19.12 1.38 5.96
CA GLY A 193 -19.92 2.08 4.96
C GLY A 193 -21.21 1.29 4.66
N LYS A 194 -22.27 2.01 4.26
CA LYS A 194 -23.59 1.39 4.01
C LYS A 194 -23.57 0.41 2.83
N GLU A 195 -22.59 0.55 1.94
CA GLU A 195 -22.46 -0.23 0.72
C GLU A 195 -21.63 -1.51 0.92
N VAL A 196 -21.21 -1.82 2.15
CA VAL A 196 -20.23 -2.88 2.44
C VAL A 196 -20.91 -4.10 3.07
N GLY A 197 -20.68 -5.27 2.47
CA GLY A 197 -21.04 -6.57 3.02
C GLY A 197 -19.86 -7.22 3.75
N VAL A 198 -20.18 -8.16 4.65
CA VAL A 198 -19.19 -8.96 5.39
C VAL A 198 -19.46 -10.44 5.11
N SER A 199 -18.42 -11.21 4.82
CA SER A 199 -18.51 -12.67 4.70
C SER A 199 -17.33 -13.38 5.37
N ALA A 200 -17.53 -14.66 5.66
CA ALA A 200 -16.41 -15.57 5.90
C ALA A 200 -15.57 -15.73 4.61
N LEU A 201 -14.34 -16.19 4.78
CA LEU A 201 -13.45 -16.50 3.67
C LEU A 201 -13.89 -17.76 2.93
N ASP A 202 -13.89 -17.68 1.60
CA ASP A 202 -13.90 -18.86 0.73
C ASP A 202 -12.46 -19.35 0.45
N GLU A 203 -12.33 -20.40 -0.38
CA GLU A 203 -11.04 -20.99 -0.73
C GLU A 203 -10.15 -20.03 -1.56
N ARG A 204 -10.75 -19.23 -2.43
CA ARG A 204 -10.01 -18.25 -3.24
C ARG A 204 -9.47 -17.13 -2.35
N ASP A 205 -10.27 -16.69 -1.39
CA ASP A 205 -9.87 -15.69 -0.39
C ASP A 205 -8.66 -16.17 0.42
N ARG A 206 -8.66 -17.46 0.82
CA ARG A 206 -7.52 -18.08 1.54
C ARG A 206 -6.25 -18.09 0.68
N GLN A 207 -6.35 -18.40 -0.60
CA GLN A 207 -5.19 -18.38 -1.51
C GLN A 207 -4.63 -16.98 -1.73
N VAL A 208 -5.51 -15.96 -1.83
CA VAL A 208 -5.11 -14.55 -1.90
C VAL A 208 -4.37 -14.14 -0.63
N LEU A 209 -4.91 -14.48 0.54
CA LEU A 209 -4.28 -14.21 1.83
C LEU A 209 -2.94 -14.93 1.99
N GLN A 210 -2.87 -16.22 1.65
CA GLN A 210 -1.63 -17.00 1.70
C GLN A 210 -0.53 -16.31 0.91
N THR A 211 -0.78 -16.00 -0.36
CA THR A 211 0.20 -15.38 -1.25
C THR A 211 0.66 -14.02 -0.72
N ALA A 212 -0.29 -13.17 -0.28
CA ALA A 212 0.04 -11.83 0.19
C ALA A 212 0.77 -11.84 1.53
N VAL A 213 0.41 -12.74 2.44
CA VAL A 213 1.03 -12.86 3.77
C VAL A 213 2.41 -13.50 3.67
N GLU A 214 2.63 -14.47 2.77
CA GLU A 214 3.97 -14.99 2.48
C GLU A 214 4.91 -13.89 2.01
N ARG A 215 4.48 -13.04 1.07
CA ARG A 215 5.25 -11.88 0.62
C ARG A 215 5.54 -10.89 1.75
N TYR A 216 4.54 -10.59 2.57
CA TYR A 216 4.72 -9.76 3.75
C TYR A 216 5.76 -10.37 4.72
N ALA A 217 5.66 -11.66 4.97
CA ALA A 217 6.54 -12.40 5.87
C ALA A 217 7.99 -12.43 5.36
N GLU A 218 8.21 -12.59 4.05
CA GLU A 218 9.53 -12.54 3.41
C GLU A 218 10.26 -11.22 3.70
N HIS A 219 9.57 -10.08 3.53
CA HIS A 219 10.17 -8.75 3.71
C HIS A 219 10.39 -8.37 5.18
N PHE A 220 9.52 -8.82 6.08
CA PHE A 220 9.55 -8.41 7.49
C PHE A 220 10.03 -9.49 8.45
N GLN A 221 10.48 -10.64 7.94
CA GLN A 221 11.02 -11.76 8.72
C GLN A 221 10.02 -12.22 9.81
N SER A 222 8.76 -12.33 9.44
CA SER A 222 7.67 -12.82 10.32
C SER A 222 7.20 -14.21 9.90
N ASP A 223 6.41 -14.87 10.75
CA ASP A 223 5.88 -16.20 10.46
C ASP A 223 4.52 -16.10 9.76
N ALA A 224 4.49 -16.44 8.47
CA ALA A 224 3.25 -16.43 7.68
C ALA A 224 2.18 -17.39 8.23
N ALA A 225 2.58 -18.56 8.71
CA ALA A 225 1.65 -19.54 9.26
C ALA A 225 1.01 -19.03 10.56
N GLU A 226 1.79 -18.38 11.43
CA GLU A 226 1.26 -17.74 12.64
C GLU A 226 0.30 -16.58 12.32
N ILE A 227 0.61 -15.78 11.30
CA ILE A 227 -0.26 -14.68 10.88
C ILE A 227 -1.61 -15.22 10.36
N LEU A 228 -1.56 -16.28 9.55
CA LEU A 228 -2.72 -16.90 8.92
C LEU A 228 -3.53 -17.78 9.88
N ASP A 229 -2.95 -18.23 10.99
CA ASP A 229 -3.65 -18.92 12.08
C ASP A 229 -4.47 -17.95 12.94
N ALA A 230 -5.44 -17.30 12.31
CA ALA A 230 -6.37 -16.39 12.95
C ALA A 230 -7.70 -16.32 12.21
N ASP A 231 -8.71 -15.75 12.87
CA ASP A 231 -9.96 -15.42 12.22
C ASP A 231 -9.75 -14.24 11.26
N PHE A 232 -10.21 -14.41 10.03
CA PHE A 232 -10.27 -13.36 9.03
C PHE A 232 -11.69 -13.20 8.50
N ILE A 233 -12.03 -11.97 8.17
CA ILE A 233 -13.26 -11.62 7.47
C ILE A 233 -12.94 -10.92 6.16
N LYS A 234 -13.86 -11.07 5.20
CA LYS A 234 -13.84 -10.36 3.93
C LYS A 234 -14.91 -9.28 3.92
N LEU A 235 -14.52 -8.10 3.48
CA LEU A 235 -15.43 -7.01 3.13
C LEU A 235 -15.49 -6.87 1.61
N PHE A 236 -16.70 -6.68 1.09
CA PHE A 236 -16.97 -6.59 -0.33
C PHE A 236 -18.11 -5.58 -0.61
N PRO A 237 -18.18 -4.99 -1.81
CA PRO A 237 -19.28 -4.10 -2.16
C PRO A 237 -20.58 -4.88 -2.36
N LEU A 238 -21.67 -4.45 -1.74
CA LEU A 238 -23.01 -5.01 -1.95
C LEU A 238 -23.57 -4.71 -3.35
N TYR A 239 -23.10 -3.63 -3.97
CA TYR A 239 -23.57 -3.17 -5.27
C TYR A 239 -22.38 -2.88 -6.20
N LEU A 240 -22.38 -3.53 -7.37
CA LEU A 240 -21.37 -3.27 -8.41
C LEU A 240 -21.64 -1.98 -9.20
N ARG A 241 -22.90 -1.49 -9.19
CA ARG A 241 -23.35 -0.27 -9.89
C ARG A 241 -24.31 0.55 -9.02
N PRO A 242 -23.86 1.06 -7.87
CA PRO A 242 -24.73 1.79 -6.94
C PRO A 242 -25.39 3.03 -7.58
N TYR A 243 -24.74 3.63 -8.58
CA TYR A 243 -25.21 4.83 -9.29
C TYR A 243 -25.81 4.56 -10.68
N GLY A 244 -25.97 3.29 -11.07
CA GLY A 244 -26.47 2.95 -12.42
C GLY A 244 -27.85 3.52 -12.76
N LYS A 245 -28.67 3.82 -11.73
CA LYS A 245 -30.01 4.42 -11.88
C LYS A 245 -30.04 5.94 -11.77
N LEU A 246 -28.93 6.59 -11.41
CA LEU A 246 -28.86 8.04 -11.21
C LEU A 246 -28.51 8.81 -12.49
N TYR A 247 -27.86 8.15 -13.46
CA TYR A 247 -27.31 8.79 -14.65
C TYR A 247 -27.77 8.19 -15.99
N ALA A 248 -28.60 7.15 -15.97
CA ALA A 248 -29.21 6.57 -17.16
C ALA A 248 -30.71 6.90 -17.19
N TYR A 249 -31.09 7.83 -18.07
CA TYR A 249 -32.46 8.04 -18.54
C TYR A 249 -32.67 7.24 -19.82
#